data_AF-A0A058Z0P5-F1
#
_entry.id   AF-A0A058Z0P5-F1
#
_cell.length_a   1.000
_cell.length_b   1.000
_cell.length_c   1.000
_cell.angle_alpha   90.00
_cell.angle_beta   90.00
_cell.angle_gamma   90.00
#
_symmetry.space_group_name_H-M   'P 1'
#
loop_
_entity.id
_entity.type
_entity.pdbx_description
1 polymer ?
#
loop_
_entity_poly.entity_id
_entity_poly.type
_entity_poly.pdbx_seq_one_letter_code
_entity_poly.pdbx_strand_id
1 'polypeptide(L)'
;MATRRWRTKSDHAQEHVPEDRNVVGEVVGPYIVGDELGRGSSGYVKRAINSENGHFVAIKQFPRSIFSPEQLTLGFATAQFRVLEAEIDSLQRLAHHQNIVRVLDVIRGPAYLNLVLEYVESGSAAQIIENFGFFPEPLAALYISQSLK
;
A
#
# COMPACT_ATOMS: atom_id res chain seq x y z
N MET A 1 47.56 4.19 40.24
CA MET A 1 46.35 3.43 40.64
C MET A 1 45.15 3.96 39.87
N ALA A 2 44.19 3.08 39.57
CA ALA A 2 43.09 3.16 38.61
C ALA A 2 42.21 4.43 38.70
N THR A 3 41.51 4.89 37.65
CA THR A 3 40.43 4.15 36.96
C THR A 3 40.10 4.76 35.59
N ARG A 4 39.84 3.86 34.61
CA ARG A 4 39.34 4.15 33.26
C ARG A 4 37.85 4.47 33.34
N ARG A 5 37.43 5.59 32.75
CA ARG A 5 36.02 5.97 32.58
C ARG A 5 35.62 5.77 31.11
N TRP A 6 34.71 4.82 30.89
CA TRP A 6 34.11 4.51 29.60
C TRP A 6 33.23 5.68 29.14
N ARG A 7 33.40 6.11 27.88
CA ARG A 7 32.41 6.93 27.16
C ARG A 7 32.24 6.31 25.78
N THR A 8 31.17 5.54 25.63
CA THR A 8 30.72 4.94 24.37
C THR A 8 30.29 6.05 23.43
N LYS A 9 31.00 6.20 22.31
CA LYS A 9 30.49 6.90 21.13
C LYS A 9 29.70 5.88 20.32
N SER A 10 28.38 5.93 20.46
CA SER A 10 27.45 5.26 19.56
C SER A 10 27.08 6.26 18.46
N ASP A 11 28.02 6.55 17.57
CA ASP A 11 27.72 7.24 16.30
C ASP A 11 27.42 6.15 15.26
N HIS A 12 26.22 5.60 15.30
CA HIS A 12 25.64 4.91 14.15
C HIS A 12 24.28 5.53 13.88
N ALA A 13 24.23 6.19 12.73
CA ALA A 13 23.13 7.00 12.22
C ALA A 13 21.78 6.34 12.45
N GLN A 14 20.90 7.05 13.14
CA GLN A 14 19.47 6.83 13.01
C GLN A 14 19.13 7.09 11.54
N GLU A 15 18.87 6.01 10.82
CA GLU A 15 18.27 6.04 9.50
C GLU A 15 16.92 6.74 9.64
N HIS A 16 16.90 8.00 9.20
CA HIS A 16 15.76 8.88 9.31
C HIS A 16 14.68 8.36 8.36
N VAL A 17 13.75 7.56 8.88
CA VAL A 17 12.52 7.23 8.18
C VAL A 17 11.88 8.57 7.80
N PRO A 18 11.60 8.86 6.51
CA PRO A 18 11.03 10.14 6.14
C PRO A 18 9.69 10.29 6.86
N GLU A 19 9.52 11.38 7.61
CA GLU A 19 8.24 11.71 8.23
C GLU A 19 7.12 11.64 7.19
N ASP A 20 6.00 11.03 7.58
CA ASP A 20 4.72 10.93 6.85
C ASP A 20 4.30 12.31 6.33
N ARG A 21 4.85 12.72 5.19
CA ARG A 21 4.38 13.91 4.49
C ARG A 21 3.19 13.45 3.66
N ASN A 22 2.01 13.62 4.25
CA ASN A 22 0.74 13.60 3.55
C ASN A 22 0.71 14.84 2.61
N VAL A 23 1.52 14.83 1.55
CA VAL A 23 1.56 15.91 0.56
C VAL A 23 0.43 15.67 -0.42
N VAL A 24 -0.73 16.26 -0.14
CA VAL A 24 -1.78 16.42 -1.14
C VAL A 24 -1.18 17.16 -2.33
N GLY A 25 -1.32 16.60 -3.53
CA GLY A 25 -0.73 17.14 -4.76
C GLY A 25 0.60 16.50 -5.16
N GLU A 26 1.06 15.43 -4.50
CA GLU A 26 2.10 14.54 -5.06
C GLU A 26 1.63 13.99 -6.42
N VAL A 27 2.55 13.91 -7.39
CA VAL A 27 2.26 13.35 -8.72
C VAL A 27 2.99 12.03 -8.89
N VAL A 28 2.22 10.98 -9.20
CA VAL A 28 2.73 9.63 -9.50
C VAL A 28 2.31 9.28 -10.91
N GLY A 29 3.22 9.35 -11.88
CA GLY A 29 2.86 9.19 -13.31
C GLY A 29 1.76 10.19 -13.72
N PRO A 30 0.65 9.74 -14.35
CA PRO A 30 -0.48 10.62 -14.70
C PRO A 30 -1.45 10.87 -13.52
N TYR A 31 -1.15 10.40 -12.31
CA TYR A 31 -2.06 10.46 -11.16
C TYR A 31 -1.70 11.58 -10.19
N ILE A 32 -2.69 12.40 -9.85
CA ILE A 32 -2.59 13.45 -8.83
C ILE A 32 -3.08 12.86 -7.50
N VAL A 33 -2.16 12.66 -6.57
CA VAL A 33 -2.41 12.03 -5.27
C VAL A 33 -3.08 13.01 -4.31
N GLY A 34 -4.15 12.54 -3.67
CA GLY A 34 -4.91 13.24 -2.65
C GLY A 34 -4.85 12.54 -1.29
N ASP A 35 -6.00 12.48 -0.62
CA ASP A 35 -6.11 12.04 0.76
C ASP A 35 -5.74 10.55 0.97
N GLU A 36 -5.24 10.25 2.16
CA GLU A 36 -5.07 8.87 2.62
C GLU A 36 -6.43 8.21 2.87
N LEU A 37 -6.65 7.05 2.25
CA LEU A 37 -7.84 6.22 2.42
C LEU A 37 -7.67 5.21 3.55
N GLY A 38 -6.43 4.78 3.81
CA GLY A 38 -6.12 3.88 4.90
C GLY A 38 -4.64 3.49 4.97
N ARG A 39 -4.26 2.93 6.12
CA ARG A 39 -2.91 2.48 6.41
C ARG A 39 -2.95 1.06 6.98
N GLY A 40 -2.03 0.22 6.53
CA GLY A 40 -1.88 -1.15 6.99
C GLY A 40 -0.42 -1.59 7.08
N SER A 41 -0.19 -2.85 7.46
CA SER A 41 1.16 -3.43 7.54
C SER A 41 1.90 -3.43 6.20
N SER A 42 1.16 -3.51 5.09
CA SER A 42 1.71 -3.51 3.74
C SER A 42 2.00 -2.11 3.18
N GLY A 43 1.63 -1.03 3.88
CA GLY A 43 1.85 0.34 3.43
C GLY A 43 0.60 1.22 3.51
N TYR A 44 0.55 2.23 2.65
CA TYR A 44 -0.48 3.28 2.64
C TYR A 44 -1.34 3.15 1.40
N VAL A 45 -2.62 3.45 1.51
CA VAL A 45 -3.54 3.56 0.39
C VAL A 45 -4.03 4.99 0.32
N LYS A 46 -3.78 5.66 -0.81
CA LYS A 46 -4.22 7.05 -1.04
C LYS A 46 -5.20 7.11 -2.20
N ARG A 47 -6.14 8.04 -2.16
CA ARG A 47 -7.00 8.39 -3.29
C ARG A 47 -6.19 9.25 -4.25
N ALA A 48 -6.38 9.07 -5.55
CA ALA A 48 -5.79 9.93 -6.56
C ALA A 48 -6.77 10.14 -7.72
N ILE A 49 -6.50 11.16 -8.54
CA ILE A 49 -7.24 11.45 -9.78
C ILE A 49 -6.31 11.15 -10.96
N ASN A 50 -6.77 10.36 -11.92
CA ASN A 50 -6.10 10.26 -13.21
C ASN A 50 -6.30 11.58 -13.97
N SER A 51 -5.21 12.30 -14.24
CA SER A 51 -5.26 13.62 -14.87
C SER A 51 -5.74 13.62 -16.32
N GLU A 52 -5.73 12.47 -16.99
CA GLU A 52 -6.12 12.34 -18.40
C GLU A 52 -7.64 12.17 -18.56
N ASN A 53 -8.30 11.45 -17.65
CA ASN A 53 -9.74 11.14 -17.75
C ASN A 53 -10.58 11.63 -16.57
N GLY A 54 -9.97 12.14 -15.50
CA GLY A 54 -10.65 12.63 -14.31
C GLY A 54 -11.20 11.56 -13.38
N HIS A 55 -10.99 10.27 -13.64
CA HIS A 55 -11.49 9.19 -12.79
C HIS A 55 -10.67 9.07 -11.50
N PHE A 56 -11.35 8.74 -10.40
CA PHE A 56 -10.70 8.39 -9.15
C PHE A 56 -10.04 7.02 -9.23
N VAL A 57 -8.86 6.90 -8.61
CA VAL A 57 -8.11 5.66 -8.42
C VAL A 57 -7.64 5.55 -6.97
N ALA A 58 -7.31 4.33 -6.54
CA ALA A 58 -6.62 4.09 -5.28
C ALA A 58 -5.16 3.70 -5.56
N ILE A 59 -4.21 4.30 -4.87
CA ILE A 59 -2.79 4.00 -5.00
C ILE A 59 -2.30 3.38 -3.70
N LYS A 60 -1.91 2.09 -3.76
CA LYS A 60 -1.25 1.39 -2.66
C LYS A 60 0.26 1.56 -2.78
N GLN A 61 0.87 2.22 -1.81
CA GLN A 61 2.30 2.56 -1.79
C GLN A 61 3.07 1.60 -0.89
N PHE A 62 4.03 0.88 -1.46
CA PHE A 62 4.93 -0.02 -0.75
C PHE A 62 6.32 0.64 -0.62
N PRO A 63 6.83 0.85 0.61
CA PRO A 63 8.13 1.47 0.82
C PRO A 63 9.27 0.73 0.12
N ARG A 64 10.17 1.47 -0.53
CA ARG A 64 11.33 0.90 -1.21
C ARG A 64 12.35 0.26 -0.26
N SER A 65 12.32 0.57 1.04
CA SER A 65 13.12 -0.13 2.05
C SER A 65 12.90 -1.65 2.03
N ILE A 66 11.71 -2.10 1.61
CA ILE A 66 11.36 -3.52 1.43
C ILE A 66 12.02 -4.13 0.17
N PHE A 67 12.49 -3.30 -0.77
CA PHE A 67 12.98 -3.69 -2.10
C PHE A 67 14.35 -3.09 -2.47
N SER A 68 15.12 -2.62 -1.49
CA SER A 68 16.39 -1.94 -1.75
C SER A 68 17.45 -2.93 -2.30
N PRO A 69 18.22 -2.56 -3.34
CA PRO A 69 19.27 -3.42 -3.90
C PRO A 69 20.34 -3.85 -2.89
N GLU A 70 20.59 -3.01 -1.89
CA GLU A 70 21.54 -3.29 -0.81
C GLU A 70 21.09 -4.49 0.05
N GLN A 71 19.78 -4.65 0.27
CA GLN A 71 19.22 -5.82 0.95
C GLN A 71 19.03 -7.04 0.03
N LEU A 72 18.95 -6.87 -1.30
CA LEU A 72 18.89 -7.99 -2.26
C LEU A 72 20.18 -8.82 -2.26
N THR A 73 21.32 -8.21 -1.90
CA THR A 73 22.61 -8.90 -1.73
C THR A 73 22.62 -9.85 -0.51
N LEU A 74 21.70 -9.68 0.45
CA LEU A 74 21.64 -10.46 1.70
C LEU A 74 20.56 -11.57 1.72
N GLY A 75 19.94 -11.91 0.58
CA GLY A 75 19.05 -13.08 0.42
C GLY A 75 17.67 -13.00 1.12
N PHE A 76 17.50 -12.14 2.13
CA PHE A 76 16.23 -11.97 2.87
C PHE A 76 15.25 -10.99 2.21
N ALA A 77 15.72 -9.87 1.62
CA ALA A 77 14.82 -8.95 0.89
C ALA A 77 14.26 -9.56 -0.39
N THR A 78 14.91 -10.61 -0.91
CA THR A 78 14.44 -11.38 -2.06
C THR A 78 13.12 -12.10 -1.77
N ALA A 79 12.86 -12.51 -0.52
CA ALA A 79 11.64 -13.23 -0.18
C ALA A 79 10.41 -12.31 -0.15
N GLN A 80 10.50 -11.17 0.54
CA GLN A 80 9.38 -10.21 0.61
C GLN A 80 9.08 -9.58 -0.74
N PHE A 81 10.12 -9.25 -1.50
CA PHE A 81 9.95 -8.76 -2.86
C PHE A 81 9.27 -9.79 -3.76
N ARG A 82 9.70 -11.06 -3.72
CA ARG A 82 9.07 -12.14 -4.49
C ARG A 82 7.61 -12.38 -4.09
N VAL A 83 7.28 -12.26 -2.80
CA VAL A 83 5.89 -12.37 -2.32
C VAL A 83 5.05 -11.23 -2.89
N LEU A 84 5.57 -10.00 -2.90
CA LEU A 84 4.85 -8.87 -3.46
C LEU A 84 4.71 -8.97 -5.00
N GLU A 85 5.76 -9.38 -5.71
CA GLU A 85 5.66 -9.62 -7.14
C GLU A 85 4.62 -10.70 -7.46
N ALA A 86 4.59 -11.78 -6.68
CA ALA A 86 3.59 -12.83 -6.82
C ALA A 86 2.16 -12.34 -6.49
N GLU A 87 2.00 -11.45 -5.51
CA GLU A 87 0.71 -10.82 -5.19
C GLU A 87 0.23 -9.95 -6.35
N ILE A 88 1.09 -9.07 -6.87
CA ILE A 88 0.78 -8.19 -8.01
C ILE A 88 0.41 -9.03 -9.25
N ASP A 89 1.20 -10.05 -9.57
CA ASP A 89 0.95 -10.96 -10.69
C ASP A 89 -0.36 -11.72 -10.54
N SER A 90 -0.69 -12.18 -9.33
CA SER A 90 -1.98 -12.82 -9.04
C SER A 90 -3.16 -11.86 -9.23
N LEU A 91 -3.05 -10.62 -8.73
CA LEU A 91 -4.10 -9.60 -8.90
C LEU A 91 -4.27 -9.20 -10.37
N GLN A 92 -3.18 -9.09 -11.12
CA GLN A 92 -3.23 -8.78 -12.55
C GLN A 92 -3.95 -9.88 -13.36
N ARG A 93 -3.72 -11.16 -13.04
CA ARG A 93 -4.44 -12.28 -13.69
C ARG A 93 -5.95 -12.27 -13.42
N LEU A 94 -6.35 -11.72 -12.28
CA LEU A 94 -7.74 -11.67 -11.83
C LEU A 94 -8.44 -10.35 -12.19
N ALA A 95 -7.78 -9.47 -12.94
CA ALA A 95 -8.25 -8.12 -13.28
C ALA A 95 -9.61 -8.05 -14.01
N HIS A 96 -10.09 -9.17 -14.58
CA HIS A 96 -11.38 -9.26 -15.25
C HIS A 96 -12.51 -9.80 -14.36
N HIS A 97 -12.21 -10.17 -13.12
CA HIS A 97 -13.21 -10.72 -12.21
C HIS A 97 -14.04 -9.62 -11.54
N GLN A 98 -15.37 -9.72 -11.61
CA GLN A 98 -16.27 -8.65 -11.16
C GLN A 98 -16.13 -8.29 -9.67
N ASN A 99 -15.80 -9.26 -8.81
CA ASN A 99 -15.70 -9.05 -7.36
C ASN A 99 -14.26 -8.84 -6.89
N ILE A 100 -13.30 -8.64 -7.79
CA ILE A 100 -11.89 -8.40 -7.46
C ILE A 100 -11.50 -7.01 -7.96
N VAL A 101 -10.92 -6.21 -7.06
CA VAL A 101 -10.43 -4.87 -7.39
C VAL A 101 -9.38 -4.96 -8.48
N ARG A 102 -9.62 -4.27 -9.59
CA ARG A 102 -8.78 -4.29 -10.76
C ARG A 102 -7.49 -3.50 -10.57
N VAL A 103 -6.38 -4.11 -10.99
CA VAL A 103 -5.10 -3.42 -11.18
C VAL A 103 -5.14 -2.63 -12.48
N LEU A 104 -4.91 -1.32 -12.38
CA LEU A 104 -4.86 -0.40 -13.51
C LEU A 104 -3.43 -0.17 -14.00
N ASP A 105 -2.48 -0.02 -13.07
CA ASP A 105 -1.08 0.29 -13.39
C ASP A 105 -0.13 -0.09 -12.24
N VAL A 106 1.17 -0.21 -12.53
CA VAL A 106 2.23 -0.44 -11.55
C VAL A 106 3.38 0.54 -11.81
N ILE A 107 3.52 1.55 -10.95
CA ILE A 107 4.50 2.64 -11.12
C ILE A 107 5.62 2.49 -10.08
N ARG A 108 6.84 2.29 -10.57
CA ARG A 108 8.06 2.23 -9.74
C ARG A 108 8.62 3.64 -9.51
N GLY A 109 8.52 4.13 -8.28
CA GLY A 109 9.08 5.40 -7.85
C GLY A 109 10.42 5.27 -7.11
N PRO A 110 11.06 6.40 -6.78
CA PRO A 110 12.30 6.43 -6.02
C PRO A 110 12.11 6.00 -4.55
N ALA A 111 10.97 6.32 -3.95
CA ALA A 111 10.67 5.99 -2.54
C ALA A 111 9.67 4.84 -2.37
N TYR A 112 8.82 4.61 -3.36
CA TYR A 112 7.71 3.65 -3.27
C TYR A 112 7.54 2.86 -4.58
N LEU A 113 7.09 1.61 -4.45
CA LEU A 113 6.37 0.92 -5.52
C LEU A 113 4.88 1.29 -5.37
N ASN A 114 4.27 1.79 -6.43
CA ASN A 114 2.88 2.25 -6.43
C ASN A 114 2.04 1.28 -7.25
N LEU A 115 1.09 0.60 -6.60
CA LEU A 115 0.09 -0.22 -7.27
C LEU A 115 -1.18 0.62 -7.44
N VAL A 116 -1.53 0.93 -8.68
CA VAL A 116 -2.71 1.73 -9.01
C VAL A 116 -3.88 0.78 -9.25
N LEU A 117 -4.94 1.02 -8.50
CA LEU A 117 -6.14 0.20 -8.44
C LEU A 117 -7.36 1.05 -8.78
N GLU A 118 -8.42 0.41 -9.26
CA GLU A 118 -9.71 1.09 -9.34
C GLU A 118 -10.18 1.54 -7.95
N TYR A 119 -10.83 2.70 -7.90
CA TYR A 119 -11.37 3.22 -6.65
C TYR A 119 -12.77 2.65 -6.39
N VAL A 120 -12.99 2.14 -5.18
CA VAL A 120 -14.29 1.64 -4.72
C VAL A 120 -14.86 2.65 -3.72
N GLU A 121 -15.94 3.33 -4.09
CA GLU A 121 -16.53 4.43 -3.31
C GLU A 121 -17.06 3.99 -1.94
N SER A 122 -17.57 2.76 -1.84
CA SER A 122 -18.20 2.24 -0.62
C SER A 122 -17.21 1.92 0.51
N GLY A 123 -15.90 2.00 0.26
CA GLY A 123 -14.86 1.65 1.23
C GLY A 123 -14.86 0.16 1.57
N SER A 124 -14.34 -0.17 2.76
CA SER A 124 -14.27 -1.57 3.23
C SER A 124 -15.58 -2.05 3.88
N ALA A 125 -15.84 -3.36 3.84
CA ALA A 125 -16.99 -3.95 4.53
C ALA A 125 -17.01 -3.63 6.04
N ALA A 126 -15.83 -3.53 6.66
CA ALA A 126 -15.69 -3.09 8.05
C ALA A 126 -16.21 -1.66 8.25
N GLN A 127 -15.82 -0.72 7.40
CA GLN A 127 -16.32 0.66 7.44
C GLN A 127 -17.84 0.74 7.22
N ILE A 128 -18.39 -0.10 6.34
CA ILE A 128 -19.84 -0.15 6.13
C ILE A 128 -20.55 -0.63 7.42
N ILE A 129 -20.01 -1.66 8.09
CA ILE A 129 -20.56 -2.15 9.37
C ILE A 129 -20.40 -1.09 10.47
N GLU A 130 -19.28 -0.38 10.52
CA GLU A 130 -19.06 0.71 11.48
C GLU A 130 -20.08 1.85 11.28
N ASN A 131 -20.38 2.20 10.03
CA ASN A 131 -21.27 3.31 9.70
C ASN A 131 -22.76 2.96 9.85
N PHE A 132 -23.15 1.71 9.58
CA PHE A 132 -24.56 1.30 9.49
C PHE A 132 -24.99 0.22 10.49
N GLY A 133 -24.05 -0.31 11.28
CA GLY A 133 -24.29 -1.40 12.22
C GLY A 133 -24.27 -2.78 11.56
N PHE A 134 -24.67 -3.81 12.32
CA PHE A 134 -24.66 -5.19 11.85
C PHE A 134 -25.67 -5.41 10.72
N PHE A 135 -25.28 -6.20 9.72
CA PHE A 135 -26.13 -6.52 8.59
C PHE A 135 -27.21 -7.55 8.96
N PRO A 136 -28.44 -7.39 8.43
CA PRO A 136 -29.42 -8.47 8.40
C PRO A 136 -28.87 -9.70 7.67
N GLU A 137 -29.28 -10.90 8.08
CA GLU A 137 -28.82 -12.17 7.51
C GLU A 137 -28.84 -12.20 5.96
N PRO A 138 -29.91 -11.75 5.27
CA PRO A 138 -29.92 -11.79 3.81
C PRO A 138 -28.83 -10.91 3.16
N LEU A 139 -28.54 -9.76 3.77
CA LEU A 139 -27.51 -8.84 3.28
C LEU A 139 -26.11 -9.40 3.57
N ALA A 140 -25.90 -9.99 4.75
CA ALA A 140 -24.66 -10.68 5.06
C ALA A 140 -24.38 -11.84 4.09
N ALA A 141 -25.40 -12.65 3.78
CA ALA A 141 -25.30 -13.74 2.81
C ALA A 141 -24.93 -13.22 1.41
N LEU A 142 -25.45 -12.07 0.99
CA LEU A 142 -25.09 -11.46 -0.29
C LEU A 142 -23.60 -11.10 -0.35
N TYR A 143 -23.08 -10.38 0.64
CA TYR A 143 -21.66 -10.01 0.69
C TYR A 143 -20.75 -11.25 0.73
N ILE A 144 -21.11 -12.26 1.51
CA ILE A 144 -20.37 -13.53 1.55
C ILE A 144 -20.40 -14.21 0.17
N SER A 145 -21.55 -14.24 -0.48
CA SER A 145 -21.70 -14.86 -1.82
C SER A 145 -20.86 -14.15 -2.89
N GLN A 146 -20.63 -12.85 -2.76
CA GLN A 146 -19.78 -12.09 -3.67
C GLN A 146 -18.31 -12.41 -3.45
N SER A 147 -17.87 -12.53 -2.20
CA SER A 147 -16.48 -12.88 -1.85
C SER A 147 -16.07 -14.30 -2.26
N LEU A 148 -17.03 -15.20 -2.42
CA LEU A 148 -16.78 -16.61 -2.75
C LEU A 148 -16.93 -16.94 -4.25
N LYS A 149 -17.43 -15.99 -5.05
CA LYS A 149 -17.51 -16.11 -6.51
C LYS A 149 -16.18 -15.75 -7.12
#